data_AF-A0A7C1R4F0-F1
#
_entry.id   AF-A0A7C1R4F0-F1
#
_cell.length_a   1.000
_cell.length_b   1.000
_cell.length_c   1.000
_cell.angle_alpha   90.00
_cell.angle_beta   90.00
_cell.angle_gamma   90.00
#
_symmetry.space_group_name_H-M   'P 1'
#
loop_
_entity.id
_entity.type
_entity.pdbx_description
1 polymer ?
#
loop_
_entity_poly.entity_id
_entity_poly.type
_entity_poly.pdbx_seq_one_letter_code
_entity_poly.pdbx_strand_id
1 'polypeptide(L)'
;MKIFLCVISLSLLISHITPCHQKKPNTMDELINMAKEFVNQLEKGDYAGSVKNFDVTMTRLVSPEKMKEVWEILIKQVGELIEQIGVRTESLPKYDIVYVTCEFEKTTLDVKVVFNKQKQIAGQFFTQPLAPYRIPDYVDRDSFIEKEVEFGVQGWFLPGTLSIPNGNGPFPALVLVHGSGPNDRDESVGSNKPFRDLAWGLASNNIAVLRYDKRTKVHGKKMIAEKNKTLTVYEETIEDALSAAELLRNSEKISKENIFILGHSLGGTLIPRIAPLDPDASGFIIMAGATRPFEDLYIEQVKYIFMLDGN
;
A
#
# COMPACT_ATOMS: atom_id res chain seq x y z
N MET A 1 27.54 -19.42 -0.40
CA MET A 1 27.34 -18.36 0.63
C MET A 1 27.02 -17.06 -0.11
N LYS A 2 25.74 -16.82 -0.40
CA LYS A 2 25.30 -15.61 -1.11
C LYS A 2 25.14 -14.50 -0.08
N ILE A 3 25.94 -13.44 -0.20
CA ILE A 3 25.95 -12.30 0.71
C ILE A 3 24.70 -11.46 0.44
N PHE A 4 23.76 -11.47 1.37
CA PHE A 4 22.60 -10.58 1.38
C PHE A 4 23.03 -9.19 1.84
N LEU A 5 22.51 -8.14 1.17
CA LEU A 5 22.66 -6.75 1.57
C LEU A 5 22.11 -6.57 2.99
N CYS A 6 23.01 -6.29 3.94
CA CYS A 6 22.67 -6.03 5.33
C CYS A 6 22.02 -4.63 5.44
N VAL A 7 20.73 -4.59 5.77
CA VAL A 7 19.98 -3.36 6.04
C VAL A 7 20.27 -2.92 7.48
N ILE A 8 21.00 -1.83 7.66
CA ILE A 8 21.13 -1.16 8.96
C ILE A 8 20.27 0.10 8.92
N SER A 9 19.13 0.08 9.60
CA SER A 9 18.27 1.24 9.82
C SER A 9 18.64 1.94 11.13
N LEU A 10 19.01 3.22 11.08
CA LEU A 10 19.10 4.06 12.27
C LEU A 10 18.30 5.35 12.04
N SER A 11 17.16 5.48 12.72
CA SER A 11 16.30 6.66 12.68
C SER A 11 16.43 7.46 13.98
N LEU A 12 16.76 8.75 13.89
CA LEU A 12 16.67 9.70 14.99
C LEU A 12 15.65 10.81 14.65
N LEU A 13 14.65 10.95 15.52
CA LEU A 13 13.69 12.07 15.54
C LEU A 13 14.39 13.34 16.02
N ILE A 14 14.07 14.49 15.40
CA ILE A 14 13.71 15.74 16.09
C ILE A 14 12.86 16.59 15.11
N SER A 15 11.84 17.24 15.66
CA SER A 15 10.80 18.04 15.02
C SER A 15 11.11 19.53 15.05
N HIS A 16 10.83 20.28 13.98
CA HIS A 16 10.40 21.68 14.07
C HIS A 16 9.44 22.06 12.91
N ILE A 17 8.49 22.93 13.25
CA ILE A 17 7.32 23.44 12.50
C ILE A 17 7.75 24.83 11.94
N THR A 18 7.36 25.36 10.75
CA THR A 18 6.13 26.11 10.36
C THR A 18 6.39 26.80 8.97
N PRO A 19 5.45 27.51 8.28
CA PRO A 19 5.14 27.27 6.85
C PRO A 19 5.29 28.51 5.93
N CYS A 20 5.12 28.34 4.62
CA CYS A 20 4.09 29.00 3.77
C CYS A 20 4.42 28.88 2.27
N HIS A 21 3.36 28.82 1.48
CA HIS A 21 3.23 28.48 0.07
C HIS A 21 3.79 29.51 -0.92
N GLN A 22 4.47 29.03 -1.95
CA GLN A 22 4.41 29.60 -3.31
C GLN A 22 4.32 28.44 -4.30
N LYS A 23 3.33 28.52 -5.20
CA LYS A 23 3.07 27.55 -6.28
C LYS A 23 4.23 27.62 -7.29
N LYS A 24 5.23 26.76 -7.10
CA LYS A 24 6.41 26.56 -7.96
C LYS A 24 6.09 25.54 -9.07
N PRO A 25 6.83 25.53 -10.19
CA PRO A 25 6.73 24.49 -11.22
C PRO A 25 6.72 23.11 -10.57
N ASN A 26 5.90 22.19 -11.10
CA ASN A 26 5.54 20.92 -10.46
C ASN A 26 6.76 20.28 -9.80
N THR A 27 6.80 20.35 -8.46
CA THR A 27 7.98 19.94 -7.68
C THR A 27 8.38 18.50 -7.94
N MET A 28 7.44 17.65 -8.38
CA MET A 28 7.70 16.25 -8.69
C MET A 28 8.42 16.05 -10.03
N ASP A 29 8.12 16.83 -11.06
CA ASP A 29 8.78 16.71 -12.37
C ASP A 29 10.28 17.02 -12.27
N GLU A 30 10.63 17.98 -11.42
CA GLU A 30 12.02 18.30 -11.09
C GLU A 30 12.73 17.13 -10.41
N LEU A 31 12.09 16.49 -9.43
CA LEU A 31 12.64 15.31 -8.74
C LEU A 31 12.78 14.11 -9.69
N ILE A 32 11.82 13.93 -10.61
CA ILE A 32 11.90 12.90 -11.65
C ILE A 32 13.15 13.10 -12.50
N ASN A 33 13.38 14.34 -12.97
CA ASN A 33 14.55 14.66 -13.78
C ASN A 33 15.86 14.46 -12.99
N MET A 34 15.90 14.85 -11.71
CA MET A 34 17.05 14.61 -10.84
C MET A 34 17.34 13.11 -10.66
N ALA A 35 16.31 12.27 -10.52
CA ALA A 35 16.47 10.84 -10.36
C ALA A 35 16.94 10.17 -11.67
N LYS A 36 16.39 10.55 -12.82
CA LYS A 36 16.86 10.06 -14.14
C LYS A 36 18.32 10.45 -14.38
N GLU A 37 18.68 11.69 -14.04
CA GLU A 37 20.07 12.14 -14.18
C GLU A 37 21.01 11.40 -13.23
N PHE A 38 20.59 11.10 -12.01
CA PHE A 38 21.35 10.25 -11.11
C PHE A 38 21.68 8.89 -11.75
N VAL A 39 20.71 8.25 -12.42
CA VAL A 39 20.96 6.99 -13.16
C VAL A 39 21.93 7.20 -14.34
N ASN A 40 21.74 8.25 -15.13
CA ASN A 40 22.65 8.59 -16.24
C ASN A 40 24.09 8.81 -15.77
N GLN A 41 24.28 9.42 -14.59
CA GLN A 41 25.59 9.65 -14.00
C GLN A 41 26.27 8.34 -13.60
N LEU A 42 25.51 7.38 -13.04
CA LEU A 42 26.05 6.05 -12.75
C LEU A 42 26.48 5.32 -14.02
N GLU A 43 25.62 5.33 -15.05
CA GLU A 43 25.91 4.72 -16.36
C GLU A 43 27.18 5.31 -17.01
N LYS A 44 27.35 6.63 -16.95
CA LYS A 44 28.53 7.34 -17.50
C LYS A 44 29.78 7.24 -16.62
N GLY A 45 29.68 6.64 -15.44
CA GLY A 45 30.75 6.59 -14.45
C GLY A 45 31.06 7.94 -13.76
N ASP A 46 30.15 8.91 -13.83
CA ASP A 46 30.22 10.19 -13.10
C ASP A 46 29.75 10.02 -11.64
N TYR A 47 30.51 9.27 -10.86
CA TYR A 47 30.18 9.00 -9.46
C TYR A 47 30.31 10.24 -8.55
N ALA A 48 31.15 11.21 -8.94
CA ALA A 48 31.25 12.48 -8.24
C ALA A 48 29.98 13.32 -8.44
N GLY A 49 29.44 13.34 -9.66
CA GLY A 49 28.16 13.96 -9.96
C GLY A 49 26.99 13.27 -9.28
N SER A 50 26.97 11.93 -9.25
CA SER A 50 25.86 11.16 -8.69
C SER A 50 25.66 11.42 -7.18
N VAL A 51 26.75 11.61 -6.42
CA VAL A 51 26.67 11.87 -4.96
C VAL A 51 26.51 13.35 -4.62
N LYS A 52 26.60 14.27 -5.58
CA LYS A 52 26.60 15.73 -5.33
C LYS A 52 25.36 16.22 -4.59
N ASN A 53 24.21 15.60 -4.87
CA ASN A 53 22.93 15.98 -4.30
C ASN A 53 22.57 15.17 -3.04
N PHE A 54 23.51 14.40 -2.48
CA PHE A 54 23.26 13.64 -1.25
C PHE A 54 23.04 14.57 -0.06
N ASP A 55 22.20 14.14 0.88
CA ASP A 55 22.11 14.82 2.16
C ASP A 55 23.37 14.56 3.01
N VAL A 56 23.47 15.23 4.16
CA VAL A 56 24.62 15.12 5.05
C VAL A 56 24.86 13.69 5.56
N THR A 57 23.80 12.89 5.68
CA THR A 57 23.88 11.51 6.17
C THR A 57 24.42 10.61 5.07
N MET A 58 23.83 10.69 3.88
CA MET A 58 24.25 9.94 2.69
C MET A 58 25.69 10.26 2.29
N THR A 59 26.08 11.54 2.31
CA THR A 59 27.46 11.98 1.99
C THR A 59 28.51 11.34 2.92
N ARG A 60 28.15 11.09 4.19
CA ARG A 60 29.07 10.44 5.15
C ARG A 60 29.20 8.93 4.94
N LEU A 61 28.17 8.30 4.37
CA LEU A 61 28.09 6.85 4.23
C LEU A 61 28.54 6.37 2.85
N VAL A 62 28.34 7.19 1.83
CA VAL A 62 28.56 6.81 0.43
C VAL A 62 29.40 7.89 -0.26
N SER A 63 30.70 7.63 -0.36
CA SER A 63 31.61 8.44 -1.18
C SER A 63 31.43 8.11 -2.67
N PRO A 64 31.98 8.92 -3.60
CA PRO A 64 32.01 8.57 -5.03
C PRO A 64 32.61 7.18 -5.29
N GLU A 65 33.69 6.82 -4.59
CA GLU A 65 34.34 5.50 -4.72
C GLU A 65 33.44 4.39 -4.21
N LYS A 66 32.70 4.62 -3.12
CA LYS A 66 31.75 3.63 -2.62
C LYS A 66 30.57 3.45 -3.57
N MET A 67 30.08 4.54 -4.17
CA MET A 67 29.02 4.48 -5.17
C MET A 67 29.48 3.71 -6.42
N LYS A 68 30.72 3.93 -6.86
CA LYS A 68 31.36 3.13 -7.91
C LYS A 68 31.35 1.65 -7.59
N GLU A 69 31.84 1.26 -6.41
CA GLU A 69 31.87 -0.15 -5.97
C GLU A 69 30.46 -0.77 -5.99
N VAL A 70 29.46 -0.04 -5.49
CA VAL A 70 28.06 -0.50 -5.49
C VAL A 70 27.54 -0.71 -6.91
N TRP A 71 27.79 0.23 -7.82
CA TRP A 71 27.36 0.13 -9.22
C TRP A 71 28.06 -1.02 -9.95
N GLU A 72 29.38 -1.16 -9.81
CA GLU A 72 30.14 -2.25 -10.45
C GLU A 72 29.73 -3.63 -9.94
N ILE A 73 29.44 -3.76 -8.64
CA ILE A 73 28.89 -5.01 -8.07
C ILE A 73 27.52 -5.32 -8.67
N LEU A 74 26.66 -4.30 -8.81
CA LEU A 74 25.34 -4.45 -9.41
C LEU A 74 25.45 -4.93 -10.86
N ILE A 75 26.20 -4.22 -11.70
CA ILE A 75 26.39 -4.55 -13.13
C ILE A 75 26.96 -5.97 -13.29
N LYS A 76 27.91 -6.38 -12.45
CA LYS A 76 28.42 -7.76 -12.46
C LYS A 76 27.33 -8.80 -12.23
N GLN A 77 26.33 -8.49 -11.41
CA GLN A 77 25.21 -9.38 -11.13
C GLN A 77 24.16 -9.36 -12.24
N VAL A 78 23.72 -8.17 -12.67
CA VAL A 78 22.52 -8.01 -13.52
C VAL A 78 22.81 -7.65 -14.99
N GLY A 79 24.07 -7.46 -15.35
CA GLY A 79 24.49 -7.01 -16.67
C GLY A 79 24.47 -5.48 -16.82
N GLU A 80 24.90 -5.00 -17.98
CA GLU A 80 24.92 -3.57 -18.30
C GLU A 80 23.51 -2.97 -18.35
N LEU A 81 23.42 -1.66 -18.11
CA LEU A 81 22.17 -0.92 -18.29
C LEU A 81 21.87 -0.81 -19.80
N ILE A 82 20.66 -1.18 -20.22
CA ILE A 82 20.18 -1.05 -21.60
C ILE A 82 19.47 0.30 -21.76
N GLU A 83 18.41 0.53 -20.99
CA GLU A 83 17.66 1.79 -21.02
C GLU A 83 16.79 2.03 -19.77
N GLN A 84 16.30 3.25 -19.61
CA GLN A 84 15.30 3.62 -18.60
C GLN A 84 13.89 3.55 -19.22
N ILE A 85 13.10 2.55 -18.83
CA ILE A 85 11.82 2.21 -19.46
C ILE A 85 10.59 2.79 -18.73
N GLY A 86 10.75 3.35 -17.53
CA GLY A 86 9.60 3.82 -16.74
C GLY A 86 9.97 4.70 -15.55
N VAL A 87 8.96 5.40 -15.04
CA VAL A 87 9.05 6.19 -13.80
C VAL A 87 7.77 6.07 -13.01
N ARG A 88 7.91 5.92 -11.70
CA ARG A 88 6.81 6.01 -10.73
C ARG A 88 7.23 6.82 -9.52
N THR A 89 6.28 7.48 -8.88
CA THR A 89 6.54 8.39 -7.76
C THR A 89 5.66 8.09 -6.56
N GLU A 90 6.17 8.34 -5.37
CA GLU A 90 5.45 8.18 -4.11
C GLU A 90 5.78 9.35 -3.19
N SER A 91 4.76 9.97 -2.58
CA SER A 91 4.96 11.07 -1.63
C SER A 91 4.63 10.62 -0.21
N LEU A 92 5.61 10.74 0.68
CA LEU A 92 5.49 10.51 2.11
C LEU A 92 5.53 11.85 2.87
N PRO A 93 5.10 11.90 4.14
CA PRO A 93 5.09 13.16 4.91
C PRO A 93 6.43 13.90 4.94
N LYS A 94 7.56 13.17 4.99
CA LYS A 94 8.93 13.74 5.06
C LYS A 94 9.75 13.59 3.78
N TYR A 95 9.31 12.75 2.86
CA TYR A 95 10.10 12.38 1.69
C TYR A 95 9.25 12.37 0.44
N ASP A 96 9.88 12.58 -0.70
CA ASP A 96 9.33 12.32 -2.01
C ASP A 96 10.24 11.27 -2.66
N ILE A 97 9.66 10.22 -3.21
CA ILE A 97 10.38 9.06 -3.71
C ILE A 97 10.11 8.95 -5.20
N VAL A 98 11.19 8.83 -5.97
CA VAL A 98 11.14 8.54 -7.39
C VAL A 98 11.76 7.17 -7.61
N TYR A 99 11.12 6.35 -8.43
CA TYR A 99 11.65 5.08 -8.86
C TYR A 99 11.80 5.13 -10.36
N VAL A 100 13.03 4.97 -10.84
CA VAL A 100 13.37 4.92 -12.25
C VAL A 100 13.52 3.46 -12.65
N THR A 101 12.58 2.95 -13.44
CA THR A 101 12.60 1.57 -13.92
C THR A 101 13.62 1.44 -15.04
N CYS A 102 14.61 0.59 -14.81
CA CYS A 102 15.77 0.39 -15.66
C CYS A 102 15.80 -1.06 -16.15
N GLU A 103 15.93 -1.24 -17.46
CA GLU A 103 16.19 -2.53 -18.07
C GLU A 103 17.70 -2.79 -18.11
N PHE A 104 18.14 -3.89 -17.50
CA PHE A 104 19.51 -4.39 -17.57
C PHE A 104 19.51 -5.71 -18.37
N GLU A 105 20.68 -6.14 -18.86
CA GLU A 105 20.78 -7.33 -19.74
C GLU A 105 20.14 -8.60 -19.18
N LYS A 106 20.08 -8.77 -17.85
CA LYS A 106 19.55 -9.99 -17.21
C LYS A 106 18.24 -9.79 -16.45
N THR A 107 17.83 -8.56 -16.16
CA THR A 107 16.64 -8.28 -15.34
C THR A 107 16.23 -6.81 -15.41
N THR A 108 15.06 -6.48 -14.88
CA THR A 108 14.61 -5.10 -14.67
C THR A 108 14.73 -4.73 -13.20
N LEU A 109 15.23 -3.53 -12.89
CA LEU A 109 15.29 -2.99 -11.53
C LEU A 109 14.77 -1.56 -11.50
N ASP A 110 14.14 -1.20 -10.40
CA ASP A 110 13.90 0.20 -10.03
C ASP A 110 15.11 0.75 -9.28
N VAL A 111 15.64 1.87 -9.77
CA VAL A 111 16.51 2.75 -9.01
C VAL A 111 15.62 3.67 -8.17
N LYS A 112 15.46 3.33 -6.89
CA LYS A 112 14.70 4.11 -5.91
C LYS A 112 15.57 5.24 -5.37
N VAL A 113 15.18 6.47 -5.65
CA VAL A 113 15.82 7.70 -5.15
C VAL A 113 14.86 8.39 -4.19
N VAL A 114 15.28 8.55 -2.94
CA VAL A 114 14.49 9.16 -1.87
C VAL A 114 14.97 10.58 -1.64
N PHE A 115 14.11 11.57 -1.84
CA PHE A 115 14.40 12.98 -1.64
C PHE A 115 13.82 13.49 -0.32
N ASN A 116 14.60 14.25 0.44
CA ASN A 116 14.08 15.05 1.55
C ASN A 116 13.34 16.30 1.04
N LYS A 117 12.71 17.07 1.92
CA LYS A 117 11.98 18.29 1.53
C LYS A 117 12.87 19.42 1.00
N GLN A 118 14.19 19.31 1.18
CA GLN A 118 15.20 20.19 0.58
C GLN A 118 15.67 19.69 -0.79
N LYS A 119 15.06 18.62 -1.34
CA LYS A 119 15.40 17.97 -2.61
C LYS A 119 16.80 17.35 -2.66
N GLN A 120 17.36 17.03 -1.49
CA GLN A 120 18.59 16.25 -1.40
C GLN A 120 18.25 14.76 -1.33
N ILE A 121 19.09 13.92 -1.91
CA ILE A 121 18.95 12.47 -1.88
C ILE A 121 19.31 11.99 -0.47
N ALA A 122 18.29 11.53 0.25
CA ALA A 122 18.38 10.96 1.59
C ALA A 122 18.50 9.43 1.59
N GLY A 123 18.35 8.80 0.42
CA GLY A 123 18.51 7.35 0.26
C GLY A 123 18.50 6.92 -1.20
N GLN A 124 19.23 5.84 -1.49
CA GLN A 124 19.30 5.21 -2.80
C GLN A 124 19.24 3.69 -2.65
N PHE A 125 18.41 3.02 -3.46
CA PHE A 125 18.25 1.57 -3.44
C PHE A 125 18.03 1.02 -4.86
N PHE A 126 18.45 -0.22 -5.08
CA PHE A 126 18.07 -1.02 -6.25
C PHE A 126 17.06 -2.06 -5.81
N THR A 127 15.84 -2.01 -6.34
CA THR A 127 14.75 -2.90 -5.95
C THR A 127 14.12 -3.51 -7.19
N GLN A 128 13.51 -4.69 -7.08
CA GLN A 128 12.70 -5.20 -8.20
C GLN A 128 11.53 -4.25 -8.46
N PRO A 129 11.17 -4.00 -9.74
CA PRO A 129 9.96 -3.27 -10.06
C PRO A 129 8.75 -4.05 -9.59
N LEU A 130 7.71 -3.33 -9.21
CA LEU A 130 6.42 -3.95 -8.97
C LEU A 130 5.93 -4.57 -10.27
N ALA A 131 5.69 -5.89 -10.27
CA ALA A 131 5.04 -6.54 -11.40
C ALA A 131 3.73 -5.83 -11.74
N PRO A 132 3.33 -5.69 -13.00
CA PRO A 132 2.02 -5.14 -13.31
C PRO A 132 0.95 -6.02 -12.67
N TYR A 133 -0.12 -5.40 -12.16
CA TYR A 133 -1.25 -6.17 -11.67
C TYR A 133 -1.88 -6.94 -12.84
N ARG A 134 -2.09 -8.25 -12.65
CA ARG A 134 -2.78 -9.11 -13.60
C ARG A 134 -4.14 -9.49 -13.03
N ILE A 135 -5.19 -9.33 -13.84
CA ILE A 135 -6.53 -9.79 -13.50
C ILE A 135 -6.50 -11.32 -13.41
N PRO A 136 -7.00 -11.94 -12.31
CA PRO A 136 -7.07 -13.39 -12.21
C PRO A 136 -7.95 -14.02 -13.29
N ASP A 137 -7.57 -15.20 -13.78
CA ASP A 137 -8.26 -15.87 -14.89
C ASP A 137 -9.71 -16.30 -14.56
N TYR A 138 -10.10 -16.33 -13.28
CA TYR A 138 -11.46 -16.63 -12.83
C TYR A 138 -12.41 -15.43 -12.83
N VAL A 139 -11.92 -14.23 -13.18
CA VAL A 139 -12.72 -13.01 -13.22
C VAL A 139 -13.35 -12.83 -14.59
N ASP A 140 -14.67 -12.71 -14.64
CA ASP A 140 -15.43 -12.27 -15.80
C ASP A 140 -15.82 -10.79 -15.62
N ARG A 141 -15.11 -9.87 -16.27
CA ARG A 141 -15.38 -8.43 -16.13
C ARG A 141 -16.67 -7.98 -16.79
N ASP A 142 -17.23 -8.76 -17.72
CA ASP A 142 -18.46 -8.41 -18.41
C ASP A 142 -19.71 -8.87 -17.64
N SER A 143 -19.55 -9.63 -16.55
CA SER A 143 -20.66 -10.15 -15.75
C SER A 143 -21.06 -9.25 -14.58
N PHE A 144 -20.37 -8.13 -14.34
CA PHE A 144 -20.68 -7.21 -13.25
C PHE A 144 -20.22 -5.78 -13.55
N ILE A 145 -20.79 -4.81 -12.83
CA ILE A 145 -20.37 -3.40 -12.86
C ILE A 145 -19.77 -3.00 -11.53
N GLU A 146 -18.98 -1.93 -11.53
CA GLU A 146 -18.52 -1.28 -10.30
C GLU A 146 -19.16 0.11 -10.17
N LYS A 147 -19.66 0.40 -8.97
CA LYS A 147 -20.23 1.69 -8.61
C LYS A 147 -19.44 2.31 -7.46
N GLU A 148 -18.98 3.54 -7.65
CA GLU A 148 -18.41 4.32 -6.55
C GLU A 148 -19.50 4.72 -5.56
N VAL A 149 -19.20 4.57 -4.28
CA VAL A 149 -20.09 4.89 -3.16
C VAL A 149 -19.33 5.66 -2.10
N GLU A 150 -20.06 6.41 -1.29
CA GLU A 150 -19.53 7.06 -0.09
C GLU A 150 -20.51 6.76 1.05
N PHE A 151 -19.98 6.39 2.22
CA PHE A 151 -20.77 6.01 3.39
C PHE A 151 -19.99 6.28 4.67
N GLY A 152 -20.61 6.03 5.82
CA GLY A 152 -20.00 6.19 7.14
C GLY A 152 -20.69 7.28 7.95
N VAL A 153 -20.12 7.58 9.11
CA VAL A 153 -20.69 8.53 10.06
C VAL A 153 -20.27 9.96 9.74
N GLN A 154 -21.06 10.93 10.21
CA GLN A 154 -20.83 12.35 9.93
C GLN A 154 -19.40 12.78 10.30
N GLY A 155 -18.68 13.35 9.33
CA GLY A 155 -17.31 13.81 9.49
C GLY A 155 -16.25 12.71 9.34
N TRP A 156 -16.64 11.47 9.05
CA TRP A 156 -15.74 10.32 8.82
C TRP A 156 -16.15 9.50 7.59
N PHE A 157 -16.76 10.15 6.59
CA PHE A 157 -17.18 9.49 5.35
C PHE A 157 -15.99 8.80 4.65
N LEU A 158 -16.25 7.61 4.14
CA LEU A 158 -15.30 6.74 3.47
C LEU A 158 -15.75 6.50 2.04
N PRO A 159 -14.86 6.68 1.05
CA PRO A 159 -15.13 6.27 -0.31
C PRO A 159 -14.99 4.75 -0.43
N GLY A 160 -15.80 4.14 -1.28
CA GLY A 160 -15.73 2.72 -1.59
C GLY A 160 -16.23 2.39 -2.98
N THR A 161 -16.12 1.12 -3.33
CA THR A 161 -16.57 0.55 -4.60
C THR A 161 -17.46 -0.64 -4.31
N LEU A 162 -18.66 -0.62 -4.85
CA LEU A 162 -19.60 -1.74 -4.84
C LEU A 162 -19.53 -2.46 -6.20
N SER A 163 -19.03 -3.69 -6.21
CA SER A 163 -19.11 -4.59 -7.36
C SER A 163 -20.49 -5.26 -7.38
N ILE A 164 -21.27 -5.05 -8.44
CA ILE A 164 -22.66 -5.50 -8.55
C ILE A 164 -22.80 -6.43 -9.76
N PRO A 165 -23.20 -7.69 -9.58
CA PRO A 165 -23.46 -8.60 -10.70
C PRO A 165 -24.50 -8.03 -11.67
N ASN A 166 -24.36 -8.35 -12.94
CA ASN A 166 -25.34 -8.04 -13.96
C ASN A 166 -26.61 -8.87 -13.76
N GLY A 167 -27.76 -8.32 -14.16
CA GLY A 167 -29.07 -8.93 -13.99
C GLY A 167 -29.98 -8.20 -12.99
N ASN A 168 -31.05 -8.89 -12.59
CA ASN A 168 -32.16 -8.30 -11.85
C ASN A 168 -31.98 -8.29 -10.33
N GLY A 169 -31.09 -9.14 -9.78
CA GLY A 169 -30.98 -9.33 -8.34
C GLY A 169 -32.29 -9.84 -7.69
N PRO A 170 -32.48 -9.67 -6.37
CA PRO A 170 -31.50 -9.15 -5.43
C PRO A 170 -30.36 -10.16 -5.21
N PHE A 171 -29.11 -9.68 -5.17
CA PHE A 171 -27.92 -10.50 -4.99
C PHE A 171 -27.55 -10.61 -3.51
N PRO A 172 -27.02 -11.77 -3.05
CA PRO A 172 -26.29 -11.81 -1.79
C PRO A 172 -25.08 -10.86 -1.86
N ALA A 173 -24.68 -10.30 -0.71
CA ALA A 173 -23.60 -9.33 -0.66
C ALA A 173 -22.60 -9.58 0.46
N LEU A 174 -21.37 -9.14 0.24
CA LEU A 174 -20.25 -9.27 1.16
C LEU A 174 -19.59 -7.92 1.42
N VAL A 175 -19.37 -7.58 2.69
CA VAL A 175 -18.45 -6.49 3.09
C VAL A 175 -17.06 -7.07 3.31
N LEU A 176 -16.03 -6.46 2.74
CA LEU A 176 -14.62 -6.77 3.02
C LEU A 176 -14.04 -5.78 4.03
N VAL A 177 -13.68 -6.27 5.22
CA VAL A 177 -13.14 -5.49 6.33
C VAL A 177 -11.63 -5.74 6.46
N HIS A 178 -10.86 -4.67 6.29
CA HIS A 178 -9.39 -4.66 6.23
C HIS A 178 -8.69 -5.20 7.49
N GLY A 179 -7.42 -5.54 7.30
CA GLY A 179 -6.44 -5.73 8.35
C GLY A 179 -5.91 -4.42 8.99
N SER A 180 -4.80 -4.58 9.71
CA SER A 180 -4.11 -3.50 10.41
C SER A 180 -3.50 -2.47 9.45
N GLY A 181 -3.45 -1.21 9.87
CA GLY A 181 -2.82 -0.12 9.10
C GLY A 181 -3.78 0.67 8.19
N PRO A 182 -3.27 1.68 7.46
CA PRO A 182 -4.05 2.57 6.58
C PRO A 182 -4.26 1.97 5.18
N ASN A 183 -4.97 0.85 5.11
CA ASN A 183 -5.21 0.11 3.86
C ASN A 183 -6.19 0.83 2.92
N ASP A 184 -5.98 0.69 1.61
CA ASP A 184 -6.99 1.03 0.60
C ASP A 184 -8.02 -0.08 0.46
N ARG A 185 -9.09 0.21 -0.30
CA ARG A 185 -10.18 -0.73 -0.61
C ARG A 185 -9.74 -2.03 -1.30
N ASP A 186 -8.52 -2.09 -1.81
CA ASP A 186 -7.98 -3.26 -2.51
C ASP A 186 -7.09 -4.12 -1.59
N GLU A 187 -6.84 -3.62 -0.38
CA GLU A 187 -5.87 -4.14 0.58
C GLU A 187 -4.50 -4.36 -0.09
N SER A 188 -4.05 -3.34 -0.83
CA SER A 188 -2.87 -3.40 -1.68
C SER A 188 -1.60 -3.77 -0.92
N VAL A 189 -0.92 -4.82 -1.39
CA VAL A 189 0.45 -5.17 -0.98
C VAL A 189 1.32 -5.26 -2.23
N GLY A 190 2.11 -4.22 -2.49
CA GLY A 190 2.82 -4.07 -3.75
C GLY A 190 1.83 -4.11 -4.92
N SER A 191 2.05 -5.02 -5.86
CA SER A 191 1.19 -5.24 -7.02
C SER A 191 -0.12 -5.95 -6.70
N ASN A 192 -0.14 -6.75 -5.63
CA ASN A 192 -1.29 -7.57 -5.26
C ASN A 192 -2.45 -6.72 -4.76
N LYS A 193 -3.67 -7.16 -5.06
CA LYS A 193 -4.93 -6.46 -4.76
C LYS A 193 -5.96 -7.47 -4.25
N PRO A 194 -5.66 -8.17 -3.13
CA PRO A 194 -6.42 -9.35 -2.71
C PRO A 194 -7.92 -9.06 -2.51
N PHE A 195 -8.30 -7.89 -1.98
CA PHE A 195 -9.72 -7.54 -1.86
C PHE A 195 -10.39 -7.27 -3.20
N ARG A 196 -9.65 -6.73 -4.18
CA ARG A 196 -10.16 -6.57 -5.55
C ARG A 196 -10.37 -7.92 -6.21
N ASP A 197 -9.39 -8.82 -6.07
CA ASP A 197 -9.43 -10.16 -6.64
C ASP A 197 -10.62 -10.94 -6.09
N LEU A 198 -10.84 -10.89 -4.78
CA LEU A 198 -12.03 -11.44 -4.12
C LEU A 198 -13.32 -10.79 -4.61
N ALA A 199 -13.39 -9.45 -4.62
CA ALA A 199 -14.59 -8.73 -5.04
C ALA A 199 -15.00 -9.07 -6.47
N TRP A 200 -14.05 -9.11 -7.38
CA TRP A 200 -14.27 -9.41 -8.79
C TRP A 200 -14.61 -10.87 -9.02
N GLY A 201 -13.92 -11.81 -8.37
CA GLY A 201 -14.23 -13.23 -8.47
C GLY A 201 -15.63 -13.56 -7.93
N LEU A 202 -16.01 -12.97 -6.80
CA LEU A 202 -17.34 -13.15 -6.21
C LEU A 202 -18.44 -12.48 -7.02
N ALA A 203 -18.20 -11.27 -7.56
CA ALA A 203 -19.15 -10.61 -8.45
C ALA A 203 -19.35 -11.37 -9.76
N SER A 204 -18.28 -12.04 -10.26
CA SER A 204 -18.37 -12.98 -11.38
C SER A 204 -19.27 -14.19 -11.07
N ASN A 205 -19.51 -14.48 -9.79
CA ASN A 205 -20.33 -15.57 -9.29
C ASN A 205 -21.63 -15.09 -8.60
N ASN A 206 -22.19 -13.96 -9.06
CA ASN A 206 -23.47 -13.42 -8.59
C ASN A 206 -23.51 -13.00 -7.11
N ILE A 207 -22.37 -12.66 -6.51
CA ILE A 207 -22.28 -12.11 -5.15
C ILE A 207 -21.78 -10.67 -5.25
N ALA A 208 -22.57 -9.70 -4.78
CA ALA A 208 -22.13 -8.31 -4.74
C ALA A 208 -21.08 -8.11 -3.63
N VAL A 209 -20.10 -7.25 -3.86
CA VAL A 209 -19.02 -7.04 -2.88
C VAL A 209 -18.74 -5.56 -2.67
N LEU A 210 -18.83 -5.12 -1.41
CA LEU A 210 -18.44 -3.79 -0.99
C LEU A 210 -17.03 -3.81 -0.42
N ARG A 211 -16.19 -2.96 -0.99
CA ARG A 211 -14.82 -2.68 -0.56
C ARG A 211 -14.65 -1.17 -0.41
N TYR A 212 -13.87 -0.71 0.57
CA TYR A 212 -13.83 0.71 0.93
C TYR A 212 -12.46 1.17 1.44
N ASP A 213 -12.12 2.45 1.32
CA ASP A 213 -10.86 2.92 1.88
C ASP A 213 -10.98 3.04 3.40
N LYS A 214 -10.05 2.45 4.15
CA LYS A 214 -10.13 2.44 5.62
C LYS A 214 -10.02 3.86 6.19
N ARG A 215 -10.71 4.14 7.30
CA ARG A 215 -10.68 5.44 7.99
C ARG A 215 -9.28 5.94 8.33
N THR A 216 -8.38 5.06 8.72
CA THR A 216 -6.97 5.43 9.00
C THR A 216 -6.20 5.86 7.76
N LYS A 217 -6.60 5.42 6.55
CA LYS A 217 -6.07 5.91 5.27
C LYS A 217 -6.63 7.27 4.90
N VAL A 218 -7.95 7.40 4.94
CA VAL A 218 -8.67 8.61 4.49
C VAL A 218 -8.47 9.76 5.48
N HIS A 219 -8.64 9.48 6.76
CA HIS A 219 -8.70 10.47 7.84
C HIS A 219 -7.54 10.37 8.84
N GLY A 220 -6.47 9.64 8.54
CA GLY A 220 -5.37 9.39 9.47
C GLY A 220 -4.79 10.66 10.11
N LYS A 221 -4.64 11.74 9.34
CA LYS A 221 -4.18 13.05 9.87
C LYS A 221 -5.17 13.64 10.88
N LYS A 222 -6.47 13.55 10.61
CA LYS A 222 -7.53 14.03 11.50
C LYS A 222 -7.57 13.20 12.78
N MET A 223 -7.49 11.86 12.67
CA MET A 223 -7.41 10.97 13.82
C MET A 223 -6.21 11.30 14.73
N ILE A 224 -5.04 11.59 14.14
CA ILE A 224 -3.85 12.02 14.90
C ILE A 224 -4.02 13.41 15.51
N ALA A 225 -4.76 14.32 14.88
CA ALA A 225 -5.00 15.67 15.41
C ALA A 225 -5.97 15.65 16.60
N GLU A 226 -6.94 14.73 16.61
CA GLU A 226 -7.93 14.56 17.68
C GLU A 226 -7.38 13.77 18.90
N LYS A 227 -6.11 14.00 19.30
CA LYS A 227 -5.39 13.23 20.34
C LYS A 227 -6.09 13.09 21.70
N ASN A 228 -7.08 13.95 21.97
CA ASN A 228 -7.83 13.96 23.23
C ASN A 228 -9.06 13.05 23.24
N LYS A 229 -9.36 12.35 22.14
CA LYS A 229 -10.40 11.31 22.10
C LYS A 229 -9.77 9.93 22.22
N THR A 230 -10.43 9.05 22.98
CA THR A 230 -10.06 7.64 23.05
C THR A 230 -10.26 7.02 21.67
N LEU A 231 -9.17 6.64 21.01
CA LEU A 231 -9.20 5.86 19.78
C LEU A 231 -9.14 4.38 20.15
N THR A 232 -10.18 3.63 19.83
CA THR A 232 -10.22 2.18 20.00
C THR A 232 -10.45 1.49 18.66
N VAL A 233 -10.45 0.16 18.65
CA VAL A 233 -10.86 -0.64 17.49
C VAL A 233 -12.29 -0.36 17.04
N TYR A 234 -13.12 0.23 17.92
CA TYR A 234 -14.47 0.64 17.56
C TYR A 234 -14.44 1.71 16.47
N GLU A 235 -13.80 2.84 16.76
CA GLU A 235 -13.66 3.95 15.82
C GLU A 235 -12.71 3.63 14.67
N GLU A 236 -11.75 2.73 14.86
CA GLU A 236 -10.79 2.38 13.79
C GLU A 236 -11.39 1.46 12.72
N THR A 237 -12.28 0.53 13.12
CA THR A 237 -12.70 -0.58 12.24
C THR A 237 -14.16 -0.99 12.40
N ILE A 238 -14.67 -1.16 13.63
CA ILE A 238 -16.00 -1.76 13.86
C ILE A 238 -17.12 -0.86 13.33
N GLU A 239 -17.10 0.44 13.67
CA GLU A 239 -18.15 1.40 13.26
C GLU A 239 -18.27 1.49 11.73
N ASP A 240 -17.14 1.42 11.02
CA ASP A 240 -17.12 1.45 9.55
C ASP A 240 -17.65 0.15 8.95
N ALA A 241 -17.34 -1.01 9.55
CA ALA A 241 -17.88 -2.30 9.10
C ALA A 241 -19.42 -2.35 9.24
N LEU A 242 -19.96 -1.84 10.35
CA LEU A 242 -21.41 -1.72 10.57
C LEU A 242 -22.05 -0.76 9.54
N SER A 243 -21.42 0.39 9.31
CA SER A 243 -21.90 1.37 8.34
C SER A 243 -21.87 0.82 6.90
N ALA A 244 -20.88 -0.02 6.57
CA ALA A 244 -20.78 -0.68 5.28
C ALA A 244 -21.89 -1.72 5.06
N ALA A 245 -22.21 -2.51 6.10
CA ALA A 245 -23.33 -3.45 6.05
C ALA A 245 -24.68 -2.72 5.89
N GLU A 246 -24.86 -1.60 6.60
CA GLU A 246 -26.05 -0.76 6.48
C GLU A 246 -26.19 -0.13 5.09
N LEU A 247 -25.07 0.30 4.47
CA LEU A 247 -25.09 0.76 3.08
C LEU A 247 -25.59 -0.34 2.13
N LEU A 248 -25.14 -1.60 2.32
CA LEU A 248 -25.61 -2.72 1.52
C LEU A 248 -27.09 -3.02 1.71
N ARG A 249 -27.61 -2.95 2.96
CA ARG A 249 -29.05 -3.11 3.25
C ARG A 249 -29.92 -2.10 2.53
N ASN A 250 -29.38 -0.92 2.24
CA ASN A 250 -30.08 0.17 1.57
C ASN A 250 -29.73 0.31 0.08
N SER A 251 -28.91 -0.59 -0.46
CA SER A 251 -28.49 -0.56 -1.86
C SER A 251 -29.47 -1.30 -2.77
N GLU A 252 -29.74 -0.72 -3.94
CA GLU A 252 -30.51 -1.38 -4.99
C GLU A 252 -29.85 -2.69 -5.43
N LYS A 253 -30.67 -3.66 -5.84
CA LYS A 253 -30.25 -5.01 -6.27
C LYS A 253 -29.51 -5.85 -5.22
N ILE A 254 -29.43 -5.41 -3.96
CA ILE A 254 -28.86 -6.20 -2.86
C ILE A 254 -29.99 -6.86 -2.05
N SER A 255 -29.81 -8.13 -1.71
CA SER A 255 -30.72 -8.84 -0.81
C SER A 255 -30.42 -8.43 0.62
N LYS A 256 -31.38 -7.76 1.27
CA LYS A 256 -31.26 -7.32 2.67
C LYS A 256 -31.09 -8.48 3.65
N GLU A 257 -31.58 -9.67 3.27
CA GLU A 257 -31.54 -10.90 4.08
C GLU A 257 -30.27 -11.73 3.87
N ASN A 258 -29.43 -11.38 2.89
CA ASN A 258 -28.22 -12.14 2.53
C ASN A 258 -26.99 -11.23 2.51
N ILE A 259 -26.65 -10.63 3.65
CA ILE A 259 -25.48 -9.77 3.82
C ILE A 259 -24.51 -10.44 4.77
N PHE A 260 -23.28 -10.60 4.29
CA PHE A 260 -22.19 -11.23 5.01
C PHE A 260 -21.07 -10.23 5.26
N ILE A 261 -20.30 -10.44 6.32
CA ILE A 261 -19.12 -9.62 6.64
C ILE A 261 -17.90 -10.53 6.73
N LEU A 262 -16.91 -10.30 5.85
CA LEU A 262 -15.61 -10.94 5.92
C LEU A 262 -14.60 -9.98 6.53
N GLY A 263 -13.95 -10.41 7.61
CA GLY A 263 -12.84 -9.71 8.22
C GLY A 263 -11.51 -10.36 7.87
N HIS A 264 -10.55 -9.56 7.38
CA HIS A 264 -9.17 -9.98 7.18
C HIS A 264 -8.28 -9.52 8.34
N SER A 265 -7.36 -10.38 8.82
CA SER A 265 -6.35 -10.02 9.82
C SER A 265 -6.94 -9.32 11.05
N LEU A 266 -6.70 -8.02 11.27
CA LEU A 266 -7.38 -7.24 12.32
C LEU A 266 -8.90 -7.31 12.19
N GLY A 267 -9.47 -7.08 11.00
CA GLY A 267 -10.91 -7.21 10.75
C GLY A 267 -11.42 -8.61 11.10
N GLY A 268 -10.65 -9.65 10.80
CA GLY A 268 -10.97 -11.05 11.14
C GLY A 268 -10.97 -11.28 12.65
N THR A 269 -9.95 -10.76 13.34
CA THR A 269 -9.83 -10.76 14.80
C THR A 269 -11.02 -10.06 15.47
N LEU A 270 -11.58 -9.04 14.82
CA LEU A 270 -12.66 -8.22 15.34
C LEU A 270 -14.06 -8.74 15.04
N ILE A 271 -14.22 -9.80 14.22
CA ILE A 271 -15.54 -10.40 13.94
C ILE A 271 -16.33 -10.73 15.22
N PRO A 272 -15.75 -11.33 16.29
CA PRO A 272 -16.48 -11.56 17.54
C PRO A 272 -16.97 -10.29 18.26
N ARG A 273 -16.42 -9.11 17.93
CA ARG A 273 -16.90 -7.81 18.43
C ARG A 273 -17.88 -7.14 17.48
N ILE A 274 -17.75 -7.37 16.16
CA ILE A 274 -18.67 -6.85 15.14
C ILE A 274 -20.00 -7.61 15.19
N ALA A 275 -19.97 -8.93 15.29
CA ALA A 275 -21.15 -9.77 15.12
C ALA A 275 -22.31 -9.47 16.09
N PRO A 276 -22.07 -9.24 17.41
CA PRO A 276 -23.14 -8.86 18.33
C PRO A 276 -23.75 -7.48 18.06
N LEU A 277 -23.07 -6.63 17.29
CA LEU A 277 -23.50 -5.27 16.95
C LEU A 277 -24.24 -5.20 15.60
N ASP A 278 -24.21 -6.27 14.81
CA ASP A 278 -24.97 -6.41 13.56
C ASP A 278 -25.76 -7.73 13.55
N PRO A 279 -26.83 -7.84 14.37
CA PRO A 279 -27.63 -9.06 14.46
C PRO A 279 -28.38 -9.40 13.17
N ASP A 280 -28.50 -8.44 12.24
CA ASP A 280 -29.21 -8.62 10.97
C ASP A 280 -28.29 -9.18 9.86
N ALA A 281 -26.99 -9.33 10.10
CA ALA A 281 -26.08 -9.96 9.14
C ALA A 281 -26.30 -11.48 9.10
N SER A 282 -26.35 -12.04 7.89
CA SER A 282 -26.63 -13.46 7.64
C SER A 282 -25.46 -14.37 8.00
N GLY A 283 -24.25 -13.81 8.11
CA GLY A 283 -23.08 -14.55 8.53
C GLY A 283 -21.79 -13.73 8.53
N PHE A 284 -20.78 -14.30 9.17
CA PHE A 284 -19.47 -13.69 9.35
C PHE A 284 -18.36 -14.65 8.94
N ILE A 285 -17.30 -14.12 8.32
CA ILE A 285 -16.16 -14.91 7.83
C ILE A 285 -14.88 -14.34 8.44
N ILE A 286 -14.08 -15.20 9.06
CA ILE A 286 -12.76 -14.84 9.62
C ILE A 286 -11.69 -15.32 8.65
N MET A 287 -11.00 -14.38 8.00
CA MET A 287 -9.88 -14.64 7.09
C MET A 287 -8.57 -14.19 7.74
N ALA A 288 -7.66 -15.12 8.03
CA ALA A 288 -6.37 -14.82 8.67
C ALA A 288 -6.45 -13.97 9.95
N GLY A 289 -7.57 -14.03 10.68
CA GLY A 289 -7.74 -13.36 11.97
C GLY A 289 -7.05 -14.11 13.11
N ALA A 290 -6.71 -13.40 14.19
CA ALA A 290 -6.14 -14.02 15.38
C ALA A 290 -7.20 -14.86 16.12
N THR A 291 -7.06 -16.18 16.04
CA THR A 291 -7.93 -17.16 16.74
C THR A 291 -7.28 -17.74 18.01
N ARG A 292 -6.07 -17.28 18.33
CA ARG A 292 -5.26 -17.63 19.50
C ARG A 292 -4.77 -16.34 20.18
N PRO A 293 -4.24 -16.40 21.41
CA PRO A 293 -3.61 -15.25 22.06
C PRO A 293 -2.64 -14.55 21.11
N PHE A 294 -2.77 -13.23 21.00
CA PHE A 294 -2.07 -12.46 19.99
C PHE A 294 -0.56 -12.47 20.20
N GLU A 295 -0.12 -12.53 21.46
CA GLU A 295 1.27 -12.64 21.87
C GLU A 295 1.97 -13.89 21.32
N ASP A 296 1.25 -15.02 21.26
CA ASP A 296 1.79 -16.27 20.71
C ASP A 296 1.87 -16.19 19.17
N LEU A 297 0.78 -15.73 18.55
CA LEU A 297 0.68 -15.56 17.10
C LEU A 297 1.73 -14.59 16.56
N TYR A 298 1.98 -13.50 17.27
CA TYR A 298 2.96 -12.50 16.89
C TYR A 298 4.38 -13.10 16.85
N ILE A 299 4.75 -13.87 17.87
CA ILE A 299 6.07 -14.54 17.90
C ILE A 299 6.20 -15.52 16.74
N GLU A 300 5.17 -16.32 16.46
CA GLU A 300 5.17 -17.26 15.33
C GLU A 300 5.28 -16.55 13.97
N GLN A 301 4.48 -15.51 13.75
CA GLN A 301 4.49 -14.72 12.51
C GLN A 301 5.88 -14.11 12.27
N VAL A 302 6.45 -13.48 13.30
CA VAL A 302 7.76 -12.84 13.20
C VAL A 302 8.86 -13.88 12.92
N LYS A 303 8.85 -15.03 13.61
CA LYS A 303 9.79 -16.13 13.35
C LYS A 303 9.67 -16.65 11.91
N TYR A 304 8.45 -16.88 11.44
CA TYR A 304 8.20 -17.34 10.07
C TYR A 304 8.79 -16.37 9.05
N ILE A 305 8.45 -15.07 9.17
CA ILE A 305 8.96 -14.03 8.26
C ILE A 305 10.50 -13.97 8.28
N PHE A 306 11.14 -14.06 9.45
CA PHE A 306 12.60 -14.06 9.55
C PHE A 306 13.26 -15.32 9.00
N MET A 307 12.54 -16.44 8.89
CA MET A 307 13.04 -17.69 8.32
C MET A 307 12.87 -17.77 6.80
N LEU A 308 12.05 -16.91 6.19
CA LEU A 308 11.92 -16.84 4.74
C LEU A 308 13.23 -16.38 4.11
N ASP A 309 13.72 -17.14 3.14
CA ASP A 309 14.96 -16.88 2.41
C ASP A 309 14.79 -15.87 1.27
N GLY A 310 13.58 -15.32 1.11
CA GLY A 310 13.27 -14.23 0.20
C GLY A 310 13.40 -14.59 -1.29
N ASN A 311 13.35 -15.88 -1.62
CA ASN A 311 13.35 -16.38 -2.99
C ASN A 311 11.94 -16.70 -3.49
#